data_AF-A0A818EJI7-F1
#
_entry.id   AF-A0A818EJI7-F1
#
_cell.length_a   1.000
_cell.length_b   1.000
_cell.length_c   1.000
_cell.angle_alpha   90.00
_cell.angle_beta   90.00
_cell.angle_gamma   90.00
#
_symmetry.space_group_name_H-M   'P 1'
#
loop_
_entity.id
_entity.type
_entity.pdbx_description
1 polymer ?
#
loop_
_entity_poly.entity_id
_entity_poly.type
_entity_poly.pdbx_seq_one_letter_code
_entity_poly.pdbx_strand_id
1 'polypeptide(L)'
;MMMILLSNWITQKQYEQLSIRPNEVELAHLYYLPKPHKPGTPLWPIVFGLKHPAIKISKFLDELLRPLFDKIASNTIVTSRTEVIKQLHEWSKRNICQETLLCTMDVMDLYTMMPQIEGILSIRKMLNLLNIKQVNDLKIETIIRLSRFVVQNNYFSYNDKYYHQVHGGAIDSPLTLIIANCYMFFFEQDIVKQIKNSNGLYLRYTDDIYITINWPIQHVYKQIDRWNKFDQNIK
;
A
#
# COMPACT_ATOMS: atom_id res chain seq x y z
N MET A 1 -13.09 19.56 5.95
CA MET A 1 -12.32 19.52 7.22
C MET A 1 -13.09 20.12 8.39
N MET A 2 -13.75 21.29 8.24
CA MET A 2 -14.58 21.86 9.31
C MET A 2 -15.66 20.88 9.83
N MET A 3 -16.29 20.08 8.95
CA MET A 3 -17.21 19.00 9.35
C MET A 3 -16.57 17.91 10.22
N ILE A 4 -15.27 17.65 10.09
CA ILE A 4 -14.54 16.64 10.88
C ILE A 4 -14.38 17.13 12.33
N LEU A 5 -14.03 18.41 12.50
CA LEU A 5 -13.96 19.07 13.81
C LEU A 5 -15.34 19.13 14.46
N LEU A 6 -16.36 19.58 13.72
CA LEU A 6 -17.75 19.68 14.21
C LEU A 6 -18.35 18.33 14.63
N SER A 7 -17.81 17.23 14.10
CA SER A 7 -18.21 15.88 14.48
C SER A 7 -17.49 15.34 15.73
N ASN A 8 -16.65 16.15 16.39
CA ASN A 8 -15.81 15.78 17.54
C ASN A 8 -14.89 14.58 17.29
N TRP A 9 -14.45 14.37 16.04
CA TRP A 9 -13.54 13.26 15.72
C TRP A 9 -12.11 13.55 16.14
N ILE A 10 -11.72 14.82 16.13
CA ILE A 10 -10.39 15.32 16.46
C ILE A 10 -10.51 16.53 17.39
N THR A 11 -9.48 16.80 18.18
CA THR A 11 -9.41 17.99 19.03
C THR A 11 -9.19 19.27 18.20
N GLN A 12 -9.45 20.45 18.80
CA GLN A 12 -9.15 21.73 18.17
C GLN A 12 -7.67 21.85 17.76
N LYS A 13 -6.75 21.43 18.64
CA LYS A 13 -5.31 21.40 18.37
C LYS A 13 -4.98 20.50 17.17
N GLN A 14 -5.58 19.32 17.10
CA GLN A 14 -5.41 18.41 15.96
C GLN A 14 -6.00 19.01 14.68
N TYR A 15 -7.15 19.69 14.76
CA TYR A 15 -7.74 20.37 13.60
C TYR A 15 -6.80 21.44 13.04
N GLU A 16 -6.23 22.29 13.89
CA GLU A 16 -5.27 23.32 13.47
C GLU A 16 -4.01 22.73 12.84
N GLN A 17 -3.50 21.62 13.39
CA GLN A 17 -2.35 20.90 12.86
C GLN A 17 -2.63 20.24 11.51
N LEU A 18 -3.80 19.60 11.39
CA LEU A 18 -4.19 18.82 10.21
C LEU A 18 -4.79 19.70 9.11
N SER A 19 -5.11 20.95 9.41
CA SER A 19 -5.71 21.86 8.45
C SER A 19 -4.69 22.59 7.59
N ILE A 20 -5.00 22.72 6.30
CA ILE A 20 -4.28 23.59 5.37
C ILE A 20 -5.04 24.90 5.27
N ARG A 21 -4.31 26.02 5.27
CA ARG A 21 -4.94 27.32 5.16
C ARG A 21 -5.55 27.46 3.76
N PRO A 22 -6.74 28.06 3.59
CA PRO A 22 -7.40 28.14 2.29
C PRO A 22 -6.55 28.76 1.18
N ASN A 23 -5.67 29.71 1.51
CA ASN A 23 -4.75 30.37 0.58
C ASN A 23 -3.53 29.51 0.19
N GLU A 24 -3.30 28.37 0.85
CA GLU A 24 -2.22 27.43 0.57
C GLU A 24 -2.73 26.17 -0.15
N VAL A 25 -4.05 26.01 -0.29
CA VAL A 25 -4.67 24.86 -0.94
C VAL A 25 -4.57 24.97 -2.45
N GLU A 26 -4.04 23.93 -3.08
CA GLU A 26 -4.06 23.77 -4.54
C GLU A 26 -4.70 22.43 -4.89
N LEU A 27 -5.47 22.40 -5.97
CA LEU A 27 -5.99 21.15 -6.50
C LEU A 27 -4.84 20.32 -7.07
N ALA A 28 -4.91 19.00 -6.93
CA ALA A 28 -3.94 18.13 -7.56
C ALA A 28 -4.03 18.22 -9.10
N HIS A 29 -2.91 17.99 -9.78
CA HIS A 29 -2.83 17.98 -11.24
C HIS A 29 -2.34 16.63 -11.74
N LEU A 30 -2.99 16.10 -12.77
CA LEU A 30 -2.52 14.91 -13.47
C LEU A 30 -1.47 15.30 -14.50
N TYR A 31 -0.30 14.65 -14.43
CA TYR A 31 0.70 14.69 -15.50
C TYR A 31 1.20 13.29 -15.82
N TYR A 32 2.02 13.19 -16.86
CA TYR A 32 2.55 11.93 -17.35
C TYR A 32 4.06 11.93 -17.35
N LEU A 33 4.69 10.88 -16.81
CA LEU A 33 6.12 10.64 -16.96
C LEU A 33 6.39 9.50 -17.95
N PRO A 34 7.38 9.61 -18.85
CA PRO A 34 7.76 8.48 -19.69
C PRO A 34 8.39 7.37 -18.84
N LYS A 35 8.11 6.10 -19.19
CA LYS A 35 8.83 4.91 -18.68
C LYS A 35 9.87 4.47 -19.72
N PRO A 36 11.09 5.06 -19.77
CA PRO A 36 12.06 4.81 -20.85
C PRO A 36 12.60 3.38 -20.85
N HIS A 37 12.52 2.69 -19.72
CA HIS A 37 12.95 1.29 -19.57
C HIS A 37 11.92 0.26 -20.09
N LYS A 38 10.72 0.68 -20.51
CA LYS A 38 9.70 -0.21 -21.10
C LYS A 38 9.62 -0.02 -22.63
N PRO A 39 9.43 -1.09 -23.42
CA PRO A 39 9.27 -1.00 -24.87
C PRO A 39 8.17 -0.01 -25.26
N GLY A 40 8.43 0.85 -26.24
CA GLY A 40 7.49 1.88 -26.68
C GLY A 40 7.36 3.09 -25.74
N THR A 41 8.13 3.15 -24.65
CA THR A 41 8.18 4.28 -23.70
C THR A 41 6.78 4.75 -23.25
N PRO A 42 5.96 3.85 -22.68
CA PRO A 42 4.62 4.20 -22.24
C PRO A 42 4.63 5.31 -21.18
N LEU A 43 3.55 6.07 -21.13
CA LEU A 43 3.35 7.14 -20.16
C LEU A 43 2.81 6.60 -18.83
N TRP A 44 3.33 7.14 -17.73
CA TRP A 44 2.89 6.87 -16.37
C TRP A 44 2.07 8.04 -15.83
N PRO A 45 0.76 7.89 -15.61
CA PRO A 45 -0.03 8.93 -14.97
C PRO A 45 0.39 9.12 -13.50
N ILE A 46 0.61 10.38 -13.10
CA ILE A 46 0.91 10.80 -11.73
C ILE A 46 -0.02 11.93 -11.32
N VAL A 47 -0.67 11.77 -10.16
CA VAL A 47 -1.54 12.78 -9.57
C VAL A 47 -0.78 13.53 -8.50
N PHE A 48 -0.24 14.68 -8.88
CA PHE A 48 0.59 15.49 -8.00
C PHE A 48 -0.22 16.50 -7.22
N GLY A 49 -0.17 16.39 -5.89
CA GLY A 49 -0.98 17.18 -4.98
C GLY A 49 -0.27 17.52 -3.68
N LEU A 50 0.90 18.17 -3.74
CA LEU A 50 1.66 18.57 -2.54
C LEU A 50 0.89 19.50 -1.59
N LYS A 51 -0.12 20.19 -2.10
CA LYS A 51 -0.95 21.17 -1.39
C LYS A 51 -2.44 20.82 -1.39
N HIS A 52 -2.79 19.58 -1.71
CA HIS A 52 -4.19 19.17 -1.70
C HIS A 52 -4.76 19.16 -0.26
N PRO A 53 -6.08 19.41 -0.07
CA PRO A 53 -6.67 19.63 1.25
C PRO A 53 -6.42 18.55 2.31
N ALA A 54 -6.17 17.31 1.89
CA ALA A 54 -6.01 16.17 2.77
C ALA A 54 -4.54 15.73 3.01
N ILE A 55 -3.53 16.43 2.44
CA ILE A 55 -2.13 15.97 2.53
C ILE A 55 -1.63 15.90 3.97
N LYS A 56 -2.02 16.85 4.83
CA LYS A 56 -1.59 16.87 6.23
C LYS A 56 -2.19 15.70 7.02
N ILE A 57 -3.47 15.38 6.77
CA ILE A 57 -4.12 14.18 7.34
C ILE A 57 -3.41 12.93 6.83
N SER A 58 -3.12 12.86 5.54
CA SER A 58 -2.43 11.72 4.94
C SER A 58 -1.05 11.49 5.55
N LYS A 59 -0.24 12.53 5.74
CA LYS A 59 1.09 12.44 6.36
C LYS A 59 1.00 12.03 7.81
N PHE A 60 0.11 12.67 8.57
CA PHE A 60 -0.11 12.35 9.97
C PHE A 60 -0.53 10.89 10.18
N LEU A 61 -1.47 10.39 9.37
CA LEU A 61 -1.88 8.99 9.47
C LEU A 61 -0.76 8.02 9.06
N ASP A 62 0.06 8.37 8.07
CA ASP A 62 1.23 7.56 7.70
C ASP A 62 2.23 7.45 8.86
N GLU A 63 2.59 8.58 9.48
CA GLU A 63 3.48 8.64 10.64
C GLU A 63 2.97 7.79 11.82
N LEU A 64 1.65 7.74 12.01
CA LEU A 64 1.03 6.91 13.04
C LEU A 64 1.01 5.42 12.70
N LEU A 65 0.72 5.06 11.44
CA LEU A 65 0.41 3.69 11.03
C LEU A 65 1.65 2.91 10.59
N ARG A 66 2.62 3.58 9.94
CA ARG A 66 3.82 2.94 9.39
C ARG A 66 4.63 2.16 10.43
N PRO A 67 4.95 2.70 11.63
CA PRO A 67 5.67 1.93 12.64
C PRO A 67 4.90 0.72 13.17
N LEU A 68 3.56 0.74 13.12
CA LEU A 68 2.72 -0.38 13.53
C LEU A 68 2.72 -1.47 12.48
N PHE A 69 2.68 -1.08 11.22
CA PHE A 69 2.79 -2.00 10.10
C PHE A 69 4.15 -2.70 10.03
N ASP A 70 5.23 -1.94 10.21
CA ASP A 70 6.60 -2.49 10.19
C ASP A 70 6.79 -3.58 11.26
N LYS A 71 6.10 -3.48 12.40
CA LYS A 71 6.13 -4.52 13.45
C LYS A 71 5.55 -5.86 13.01
N ILE A 72 4.52 -5.87 12.15
CA ILE A 72 3.87 -7.10 11.71
C ILE A 72 4.48 -7.67 10.43
N ALA A 73 5.08 -6.82 9.59
CA ALA A 73 5.49 -7.17 8.25
C ALA A 73 7.01 -7.36 8.05
N SER A 74 7.82 -7.18 9.11
CA SER A 74 9.29 -7.25 9.07
C SER A 74 9.87 -8.55 8.50
N ASN A 75 9.11 -9.64 8.50
CA ASN A 75 9.54 -10.95 7.99
C ASN A 75 9.22 -11.20 6.51
N THR A 76 8.42 -10.34 5.88
CA THR A 76 8.00 -10.51 4.47
C THR A 76 8.27 -9.28 3.63
N ILE A 77 8.34 -8.10 4.25
CA ILE A 77 8.62 -6.85 3.55
C ILE A 77 10.09 -6.48 3.71
N VAL A 78 10.70 -6.16 2.58
CA VAL A 78 12.06 -5.65 2.49
C VAL A 78 12.02 -4.17 2.13
N THR A 79 13.02 -3.42 2.57
CA THR A 79 13.11 -1.97 2.33
C THR A 79 14.32 -1.58 1.50
N SER A 80 15.23 -2.52 1.23
CA SER A 80 16.45 -2.25 0.49
C SER A 80 16.97 -3.48 -0.26
N ARG A 81 17.75 -3.21 -1.31
CA ARG A 81 18.43 -4.26 -2.09
C ARG A 81 19.40 -5.08 -1.24
N THR A 82 20.08 -4.44 -0.30
CA THR A 82 21.03 -5.10 0.61
C THR A 82 20.31 -6.10 1.53
N GLU A 83 19.10 -5.75 1.98
CA GLU A 83 18.26 -6.64 2.77
C GLU A 83 17.83 -7.88 1.98
N VAL A 84 17.40 -7.70 0.73
CA VAL A 84 17.06 -8.82 -0.17
C VAL A 84 18.23 -9.78 -0.33
N ILE A 85 19.42 -9.25 -0.68
CA ILE A 85 20.62 -10.06 -0.89
C ILE A 85 20.98 -10.83 0.39
N LYS A 86 20.91 -10.16 1.56
CA LYS A 86 21.19 -10.79 2.85
C LYS A 86 20.23 -11.92 3.15
N GLN A 87 18.91 -11.70 3.01
CA GLN A 87 17.90 -12.72 3.29
C GLN A 87 18.02 -13.91 2.32
N LEU A 88 18.24 -13.64 1.03
CA LEU A 88 18.45 -14.68 0.01
C LEU A 88 19.70 -15.51 0.30
N HIS A 89 20.82 -14.88 0.66
CA HIS A 89 22.05 -15.57 1.01
C HIS A 89 21.90 -16.47 2.25
N GLU A 90 21.22 -15.98 3.30
CA GLU A 90 20.98 -16.81 4.49
C GLU A 90 20.04 -17.97 4.20
N TRP A 91 19.01 -17.75 3.38
CA TRP A 91 18.09 -18.80 2.93
C TRP A 91 18.80 -19.87 2.09
N SER A 92 19.67 -19.46 1.16
CA SER A 92 20.32 -20.36 0.21
C SER A 92 21.28 -21.34 0.87
N LYS A 93 21.87 -20.99 2.03
CA LYS A 93 22.76 -21.89 2.78
C LYS A 93 22.13 -23.24 3.16
N ARG A 94 20.79 -23.31 3.25
CA ARG A 94 20.08 -24.50 3.76
C ARG A 94 19.02 -25.05 2.80
N ASN A 95 18.48 -24.21 1.92
CA ASN A 95 17.24 -24.54 1.20
C ASN A 95 17.38 -24.56 -0.32
N ILE A 96 18.50 -24.09 -0.88
CA ILE A 96 18.69 -24.07 -2.33
C ILE A 96 19.02 -25.47 -2.85
N CYS A 97 18.40 -25.87 -3.95
CA CYS A 97 18.70 -27.08 -4.70
C CYS A 97 18.69 -26.80 -6.21
N GLN A 98 19.03 -27.82 -7.01
CA GLN A 98 19.13 -27.67 -8.46
C GLN A 98 17.79 -27.33 -9.12
N GLU A 99 16.69 -27.76 -8.49
CA GLU A 99 15.32 -27.56 -8.94
C GLU A 99 14.68 -26.29 -8.35
N THR A 100 15.39 -25.52 -7.52
CA THR A 100 14.88 -24.26 -6.97
C THR A 100 14.58 -23.29 -8.11
N LEU A 101 13.33 -22.81 -8.14
CA LEU A 101 12.88 -21.79 -9.08
C LEU A 101 12.96 -20.41 -8.42
N LEU A 102 13.46 -19.43 -9.16
CA LEU A 102 13.45 -18.02 -8.77
C LEU A 102 12.35 -17.32 -9.57
N CYS A 103 11.38 -16.73 -8.88
CA CYS A 103 10.24 -16.09 -9.53
C CYS A 103 10.12 -14.64 -9.04
N THR A 104 9.88 -13.73 -9.98
CA THR A 104 9.53 -12.33 -9.73
C THR A 104 8.10 -12.09 -10.22
N MET A 105 7.32 -11.35 -9.44
CA MET A 105 5.96 -10.94 -9.77
C MET A 105 5.82 -9.44 -9.52
N ASP A 106 5.07 -8.76 -10.37
CA ASP A 106 4.77 -7.32 -10.28
C ASP A 106 3.26 -7.19 -10.13
N VAL A 107 2.81 -6.55 -9.05
CA VAL A 107 1.40 -6.37 -8.75
C VAL A 107 0.88 -5.18 -9.54
N MET A 108 0.04 -5.45 -10.54
CA MET A 108 -0.40 -4.40 -11.47
C MET A 108 -1.36 -3.40 -10.80
N ASP A 109 -1.10 -2.11 -11.05
CA ASP A 109 -1.98 -0.99 -10.70
C ASP A 109 -2.42 -0.94 -9.23
N LEU A 110 -1.61 -1.49 -8.32
CA LEU A 110 -1.94 -1.62 -6.89
C LEU A 110 -2.54 -0.33 -6.29
N TYR A 111 -1.85 0.79 -6.45
CA TYR A 111 -2.28 2.05 -5.82
C TYR A 111 -3.52 2.66 -6.48
N THR A 112 -3.69 2.49 -7.80
CA THR A 112 -4.77 3.12 -8.56
C THR A 112 -6.04 2.29 -8.58
N MET A 113 -5.93 0.97 -8.37
CA MET A 113 -7.05 0.02 -8.51
C MET A 113 -7.43 -0.71 -7.23
N MET A 114 -6.64 -0.62 -6.14
CA MET A 114 -7.01 -1.23 -4.86
C MET A 114 -8.43 -0.82 -4.41
N PRO A 115 -9.28 -1.78 -4.03
CA PRO A 115 -10.60 -1.48 -3.48
C PRO A 115 -10.50 -0.63 -2.21
N GLN A 116 -11.08 0.57 -2.24
CA GLN A 116 -10.91 1.58 -1.19
C GLN A 116 -11.40 1.09 0.17
N ILE A 117 -12.55 0.41 0.20
CA ILE A 117 -13.18 -0.06 1.44
C ILE A 117 -12.31 -1.13 2.09
N GLU A 118 -11.92 -2.15 1.32
CA GLU A 118 -11.10 -3.27 1.75
C GLU A 118 -9.72 -2.81 2.19
N GLY A 119 -9.12 -1.88 1.44
CA GLY A 119 -7.89 -1.20 1.82
C GLY A 119 -8.01 -0.54 3.18
N ILE A 120 -9.02 0.30 3.40
CA ILE A 120 -9.22 0.96 4.70
C ILE A 120 -9.49 -0.07 5.82
N LEU A 121 -10.28 -1.11 5.55
CA LEU A 121 -10.54 -2.19 6.51
C LEU A 121 -9.28 -2.99 6.85
N SER A 122 -8.29 -3.06 5.97
CA SER A 122 -6.99 -3.68 6.26
C SER A 122 -6.24 -2.96 7.39
N ILE A 123 -6.35 -1.62 7.50
CA ILE A 123 -5.81 -0.88 8.65
C ILE A 123 -6.49 -1.36 9.94
N ARG A 124 -7.82 -1.50 9.93
CA ARG A 124 -8.56 -1.97 11.10
C ARG A 124 -8.14 -3.38 11.49
N LYS A 125 -7.96 -4.29 10.51
CA LYS A 125 -7.45 -5.65 10.74
C LYS A 125 -6.06 -5.62 11.38
N MET A 126 -5.15 -4.77 10.89
CA MET A 126 -3.81 -4.59 11.48
C MET A 126 -3.88 -4.13 12.93
N LEU A 127 -4.65 -3.09 13.22
CA LEU A 127 -4.77 -2.56 14.58
C LEU A 127 -5.37 -3.59 15.54
N ASN A 128 -6.35 -4.37 15.08
CA ASN A 128 -6.92 -5.48 15.85
C ASN A 128 -5.90 -6.61 16.09
N LEU A 129 -5.11 -6.98 15.07
CA LEU A 129 -4.05 -7.99 15.19
C LEU A 129 -3.01 -7.61 16.26
N LEU A 130 -2.72 -6.31 16.38
CA LEU A 130 -1.83 -5.76 17.40
C LEU A 130 -2.51 -5.50 18.75
N ASN A 131 -3.80 -5.83 18.91
CA ASN A 131 -4.61 -5.52 20.10
C ASN A 131 -4.62 -4.02 20.49
N ILE A 132 -4.50 -3.13 19.51
CA ILE A 132 -4.46 -1.67 19.71
C ILE A 132 -5.89 -1.13 19.66
N LYS A 133 -6.32 -0.42 20.71
CA LYS A 133 -7.62 0.25 20.77
C LYS A 133 -7.57 1.75 20.41
N GLN A 134 -6.41 2.36 20.55
CA GLN A 134 -6.15 3.75 20.22
C GLN A 134 -4.66 3.98 19.92
N VAL A 135 -4.35 4.98 19.09
CA VAL A 135 -2.98 5.40 18.77
C VAL A 135 -2.90 6.92 18.97
N ASN A 136 -1.98 7.40 19.82
CA ASN A 136 -1.83 8.82 20.14
C ASN A 136 -3.18 9.53 20.42
N ASP A 137 -3.94 8.95 21.36
CA ASP A 137 -5.28 9.40 21.79
C ASP A 137 -6.39 9.35 20.72
N LEU A 138 -6.10 8.84 19.52
CA LEU A 138 -7.09 8.60 18.48
C LEU A 138 -7.63 7.18 18.57
N LYS A 139 -8.93 7.06 18.77
CA LYS A 139 -9.65 5.78 18.67
C LYS A 139 -9.51 5.22 17.25
N ILE A 140 -9.50 3.89 17.11
CA ILE A 140 -9.47 3.21 15.79
C ILE A 140 -10.52 3.79 14.85
N GLU A 141 -11.75 4.03 15.34
CA GLU A 141 -12.83 4.54 14.50
C GLU A 141 -12.53 5.92 13.91
N THR A 142 -11.85 6.79 14.65
CA THR A 142 -11.39 8.08 14.12
C THR A 142 -10.35 7.87 13.03
N ILE A 143 -9.36 6.99 13.26
CA ILE A 143 -8.32 6.67 12.27
C ILE A 143 -8.97 6.19 10.97
N ILE A 144 -9.92 5.25 11.06
CA ILE A 144 -10.62 4.71 9.89
C ILE A 144 -11.43 5.76 9.15
N ARG A 145 -12.13 6.65 9.88
CA ARG A 145 -12.88 7.75 9.26
C ARG A 145 -11.97 8.77 8.58
N LEU A 146 -10.85 9.12 9.19
CA LEU A 146 -9.85 10.00 8.57
C LEU A 146 -9.23 9.35 7.33
N SER A 147 -8.91 8.06 7.39
CA SER A 147 -8.40 7.32 6.23
C SER A 147 -9.41 7.31 5.08
N ARG A 148 -10.68 7.05 5.41
CA ARG A 148 -11.78 7.12 4.43
C ARG A 148 -11.92 8.52 3.84
N PHE A 149 -11.82 9.56 4.67
CA PHE A 149 -11.89 10.93 4.21
C PHE A 149 -10.78 11.24 3.19
N VAL A 150 -9.53 10.87 3.47
CA VAL A 150 -8.39 11.09 2.56
C VAL A 150 -8.63 10.39 1.22
N VAL A 151 -8.97 9.09 1.25
CA VAL A 151 -9.12 8.27 0.05
C VAL A 151 -10.33 8.69 -0.79
N GLN A 152 -11.46 9.03 -0.16
CA GLN A 152 -12.69 9.40 -0.87
C GLN A 152 -12.69 10.85 -1.38
N ASN A 153 -11.79 11.72 -0.91
CA ASN A 153 -11.74 13.12 -1.33
C ASN A 153 -10.51 13.40 -2.22
N ASN A 154 -10.18 12.44 -3.08
CA ASN A 154 -9.11 12.60 -4.05
C ASN A 154 -9.65 13.19 -5.37
N TYR A 155 -9.50 14.51 -5.50
CA TYR A 155 -9.88 15.26 -6.69
C TYR A 155 -8.65 15.86 -7.36
N PHE A 156 -8.62 15.83 -8.68
CA PHE A 156 -7.54 16.41 -9.47
C PHE A 156 -8.08 17.05 -10.74
N SER A 157 -7.26 17.90 -11.36
CA SER A 157 -7.56 18.52 -12.65
C SER A 157 -6.65 18.01 -13.77
N TYR A 158 -7.22 17.95 -14.96
CA TYR A 158 -6.51 17.64 -16.20
C TYR A 158 -7.23 18.29 -17.39
N ASN A 159 -6.51 19.02 -18.23
CA ASN A 159 -7.06 19.76 -19.38
C ASN A 159 -8.33 20.54 -19.02
N ASP A 160 -8.23 21.40 -18.00
CA ASP A 160 -9.31 22.26 -17.50
C ASP A 160 -10.59 21.55 -17.04
N LYS A 161 -10.51 20.22 -16.83
CA LYS A 161 -11.60 19.40 -16.29
C LYS A 161 -11.23 18.87 -14.92
N TYR A 162 -12.24 18.63 -14.10
CA TYR A 162 -12.11 18.09 -12.75
C TYR A 162 -12.51 16.61 -12.74
N TYR A 163 -11.73 15.80 -12.04
CA TYR A 163 -11.93 14.37 -11.92
C TYR A 163 -11.90 13.96 -10.45
N HIS A 164 -12.65 12.91 -10.15
CA HIS A 164 -12.70 12.27 -8.85
C HIS A 164 -12.21 10.83 -8.99
N GLN A 165 -11.21 10.45 -8.21
CA GLN A 165 -10.71 9.09 -8.21
C GLN A 165 -11.61 8.20 -7.33
N VAL A 166 -12.32 7.25 -7.96
CA VAL A 166 -13.28 6.36 -7.30
C VAL A 166 -12.71 4.99 -6.92
N HIS A 167 -11.53 4.63 -7.43
CA HIS A 167 -10.80 3.40 -7.11
C HIS A 167 -9.38 3.72 -6.67
N GLY A 168 -8.78 2.88 -5.82
CA GLY A 168 -7.45 3.11 -5.28
C GLY A 168 -7.34 4.44 -4.51
N GLY A 169 -6.14 4.99 -4.47
CA GLY A 169 -5.85 6.30 -3.92
C GLY A 169 -4.85 7.06 -4.78
N ALA A 170 -4.54 8.30 -4.38
CA ALA A 170 -3.48 9.06 -5.03
C ALA A 170 -2.15 8.34 -4.82
N ILE A 171 -1.41 8.03 -5.89
CA ILE A 171 -0.09 7.39 -5.82
C ILE A 171 0.84 8.16 -4.86
N ASP A 172 0.76 9.49 -4.92
CA ASP A 172 1.62 10.42 -4.19
C ASP A 172 1.19 10.63 -2.73
N SER A 173 0.07 10.03 -2.31
CA SER A 173 -0.43 10.13 -0.94
C SER A 173 0.32 9.13 -0.02
N PRO A 174 1.00 9.60 1.03
CA PRO A 174 1.65 8.72 2.02
C PRO A 174 0.69 7.69 2.62
N LEU A 175 -0.57 8.07 2.81
CA LEU A 175 -1.58 7.18 3.37
C LEU A 175 -1.93 6.06 2.38
N THR A 176 -2.02 6.35 1.09
CA THR A 176 -2.32 5.34 0.07
C THR A 176 -1.25 4.25 0.07
N LEU A 177 0.01 4.62 0.25
CA LEU A 177 1.11 3.66 0.37
C LEU A 177 0.94 2.71 1.56
N ILE A 178 0.63 3.22 2.75
CA ILE A 178 0.43 2.36 3.93
C ILE A 178 -0.85 1.52 3.83
N ILE A 179 -1.92 2.04 3.23
CA ILE A 179 -3.15 1.28 2.97
C ILE A 179 -2.87 0.12 2.01
N ALA A 180 -2.21 0.38 0.88
CA ALA A 180 -1.85 -0.64 -0.11
C ALA A 180 -0.98 -1.74 0.51
N ASN A 181 0.00 -1.36 1.32
CA ASN A 181 0.85 -2.30 2.04
C ASN A 181 0.07 -3.16 3.06
N CYS A 182 -0.86 -2.56 3.80
CA CYS A 182 -1.74 -3.31 4.71
C CYS A 182 -2.65 -4.27 3.94
N TYR A 183 -3.23 -3.82 2.83
CA TYR A 183 -4.09 -4.64 1.97
C TYR A 183 -3.32 -5.85 1.44
N MET A 184 -2.14 -5.63 0.87
CA MET A 184 -1.24 -6.69 0.39
C MET A 184 -0.78 -7.62 1.51
N PHE A 185 -0.48 -7.10 2.70
CA PHE A 185 -0.08 -7.93 3.84
C PHE A 185 -1.14 -8.97 4.19
N PHE A 186 -2.42 -8.61 4.23
CA PHE A 186 -3.47 -9.59 4.54
C PHE A 186 -3.76 -10.54 3.38
N PHE A 187 -3.61 -10.07 2.15
CA PHE A 187 -3.71 -10.91 0.97
C PHE A 187 -2.63 -12.00 0.94
N GLU A 188 -1.38 -11.61 1.18
CA GLU A 188 -0.23 -12.48 0.95
C GLU A 188 -0.04 -13.55 2.02
N GLN A 189 -0.77 -13.54 3.14
CA GLN A 189 -0.54 -14.47 4.26
C GLN A 189 -0.61 -15.95 3.84
N ASP A 190 -1.60 -16.31 3.02
CA ASP A 190 -1.73 -17.69 2.55
C ASP A 190 -0.62 -18.06 1.56
N ILE A 191 -0.20 -17.12 0.72
CA ILE A 191 0.91 -17.28 -0.23
C ILE A 191 2.20 -17.51 0.55
N VAL A 192 2.52 -16.60 1.48
CA VAL A 192 3.69 -16.67 2.36
C VAL A 192 3.73 -18.00 3.10
N LYS A 193 2.60 -18.46 3.63
CA LYS A 193 2.50 -19.75 4.32
C LYS A 193 2.80 -20.93 3.39
N GLN A 194 2.23 -20.94 2.18
CA GLN A 194 2.49 -21.98 1.20
C GLN A 194 3.96 -22.03 0.78
N ILE A 195 4.57 -20.87 0.51
CA ILE A 195 5.98 -20.75 0.13
C ILE A 195 6.89 -21.20 1.28
N LYS A 196 6.62 -20.79 2.52
CA LYS A 196 7.41 -21.24 3.68
C LYS A 196 7.29 -22.75 3.90
N ASN A 197 6.11 -23.34 3.71
CA ASN A 197 5.91 -24.79 3.80
C ASN A 197 6.70 -25.58 2.74
N SER A 198 7.10 -24.94 1.63
CA SER A 198 7.96 -25.53 0.62
C SER A 198 9.45 -25.26 0.84
N ASN A 199 9.83 -24.78 2.04
CA ASN A 199 11.16 -24.24 2.32
C ASN A 199 11.58 -23.11 1.36
N GLY A 200 10.61 -22.44 0.74
CA GLY A 200 10.85 -21.28 -0.11
C GLY A 200 11.04 -20.00 0.70
N LEU A 201 11.39 -18.93 -0.01
CA LEU A 201 11.53 -17.58 0.51
C LEU A 201 10.47 -16.70 -0.15
N TYR A 202 9.85 -15.81 0.63
CA TYR A 202 8.95 -14.79 0.12
C TYR A 202 9.43 -13.42 0.60
N LEU A 203 9.68 -12.51 -0.33
CA LEU A 203 10.06 -11.12 -0.08
C LEU A 203 9.20 -10.21 -0.95
N ARG A 204 8.71 -9.11 -0.39
CA ARG A 204 8.01 -8.07 -1.14
C ARG A 204 8.61 -6.69 -0.89
N TYR A 205 8.86 -5.95 -1.95
CA TYR A 205 9.17 -4.52 -1.94
C TYR A 205 8.02 -3.80 -2.61
N THR A 206 7.18 -3.10 -1.84
CA THR A 206 5.97 -2.45 -2.35
C THR A 206 5.05 -3.39 -3.17
N ASP A 207 5.10 -3.30 -4.49
CA ASP A 207 4.39 -4.01 -5.54
C ASP A 207 5.24 -5.10 -6.22
N ASP A 208 6.56 -5.09 -6.04
CA ASP A 208 7.47 -6.12 -6.50
C ASP A 208 7.56 -7.27 -5.50
N ILE A 209 7.28 -8.49 -5.95
CA ILE A 209 7.38 -9.72 -5.16
C ILE A 209 8.49 -10.60 -5.72
N TYR A 210 9.35 -11.10 -4.85
CA TYR A 210 10.35 -12.10 -5.13
C TYR A 210 10.07 -13.36 -4.30
N ILE A 211 9.98 -14.50 -4.97
CA ILE A 211 9.82 -15.78 -4.30
C ILE A 211 10.83 -16.82 -4.82
N THR A 212 11.30 -17.66 -3.90
CA THR A 212 11.97 -18.91 -4.24
C THR A 212 11.03 -20.08 -3.99
N ILE A 213 10.99 -21.03 -4.92
CA ILE A 213 10.03 -22.13 -4.89
C ILE A 213 10.74 -23.45 -5.15
N ASN A 214 10.52 -24.43 -4.27
CA ASN A 214 11.01 -25.80 -4.41
C ASN A 214 9.85 -26.75 -4.78
N TRP A 215 8.98 -26.32 -5.70
CA TRP A 215 7.88 -27.10 -6.27
C TRP A 215 8.16 -27.42 -7.73
N PRO A 216 7.55 -28.50 -8.26
CA PRO A 216 7.49 -28.69 -9.71
C PRO A 216 6.87 -27.47 -10.41
N ILE A 217 7.46 -27.04 -11.54
CA ILE A 217 7.05 -25.84 -12.28
C ILE A 217 5.55 -25.83 -12.65
N GLN A 218 4.96 -26.98 -12.94
CA GLN A 218 3.52 -27.10 -13.23
C GLN A 218 2.64 -26.72 -12.04
N HIS A 219 3.08 -27.03 -10.82
CA HIS A 219 2.38 -26.62 -9.60
C HIS A 219 2.48 -25.10 -9.40
N VAL A 220 3.62 -24.50 -9.74
CA VAL A 220 3.82 -23.05 -9.70
C VAL A 220 2.81 -22.32 -10.58
N TYR A 221 2.68 -22.72 -11.86
CA TYR A 221 1.70 -22.09 -12.77
C TYR A 221 0.27 -22.17 -12.23
N LYS A 222 -0.13 -23.33 -11.70
CA LYS A 222 -1.47 -23.51 -11.12
C LYS A 222 -1.70 -22.63 -9.89
N GLN A 223 -0.67 -22.35 -9.09
CA GLN A 223 -0.80 -21.45 -7.94
C GLN A 223 -0.84 -19.99 -8.37
N ILE A 224 -0.01 -19.58 -9.34
CA ILE A 224 -0.07 -18.23 -9.93
C ILE A 224 -1.47 -17.95 -10.48
N ASP A 225 -2.07 -18.90 -11.21
CA ASP A 225 -3.45 -18.76 -11.70
C ASP A 225 -4.50 -18.60 -10.58
N ARG A 226 -4.22 -19.11 -9.39
CA ARG A 226 -5.09 -18.92 -8.21
C ARG A 226 -4.84 -17.58 -7.54
N TRP A 227 -3.58 -17.17 -7.41
CA TRP A 227 -3.21 -15.88 -6.83
C TRP A 227 -3.78 -14.72 -7.67
N ASN A 228 -3.73 -14.85 -9.00
CA ASN A 228 -4.31 -13.89 -9.96
C ASN A 228 -5.85 -13.79 -9.93
N LYS A 229 -6.53 -14.63 -9.14
CA LYS A 229 -8.00 -14.59 -8.97
C LYS A 229 -8.43 -13.91 -7.67
N PHE A 230 -7.47 -13.43 -6.89
CA PHE A 230 -7.74 -12.82 -5.58
C PHE A 230 -8.57 -11.55 -5.70
N ASP A 231 -8.17 -10.66 -6.60
CA ASP A 231 -8.89 -9.43 -6.91
C ASP A 231 -9.10 -9.34 -8.43
N GLN A 232 -10.20 -8.71 -8.85
CA GLN A 232 -10.49 -8.56 -10.28
C GLN A 232 -9.70 -7.40 -10.91
N ASN A 233 -9.30 -6.43 -10.10
CA ASN A 233 -8.66 -5.19 -10.51
C ASN A 233 -7.15 -5.20 -10.27
N ILE A 234 -6.66 -6.09 -9.40
CA ILE A 234 -5.23 -6.30 -9.13
C ILE A 234 -4.86 -7.73 -9.51
N LYS A 235 -3.76 -7.88 -10.26
CA LYS A 235 -3.19 -9.17 -10.65
C LYS A 235 -1.72 -9.20 -10.30
#